data_AF-A0A9D8TG07-F1
#
_entry.id   AF-A0A9D8TG07-F1
#
_cell.length_a   1.000
_cell.length_b   1.000
_cell.length_c   1.000
_cell.angle_alpha   90.00
_cell.angle_beta   90.00
_cell.angle_gamma   90.00
#
_symmetry.space_group_name_H-M   'P 1'
#
loop_
_entity.id
_entity.type
_entity.pdbx_description
1 polymer ?
#
loop_
_entity_poly.entity_id
_entity_poly.type
_entity_poly.pdbx_seq_one_letter_code
_entity_poly.pdbx_strand_id
1 'polypeptide(L)'
;MKIFRFCLLGLLTLLCSCQSYQQDSGEIFHTSYHITYRHSRSLQKGIDEALQSINQSLSMFNPHSTLSRFNQAGTEAFDLS
;
A
#
# COMPACT_ATOMS: atom_id res chain seq x y z
N MET A 1 -21.25 41.61 -17.78
CA MET A 1 -20.01 41.46 -16.98
C MET A 1 -20.03 40.35 -15.92
N LYS A 2 -21.17 39.72 -15.58
CA LYS A 2 -21.22 38.65 -14.57
C LYS A 2 -20.70 37.30 -15.10
N ILE A 3 -21.03 36.96 -16.35
CA ILE A 3 -20.62 35.70 -17.00
C ILE A 3 -19.09 35.57 -17.14
N PHE A 4 -18.41 36.70 -17.41
CA PHE A 4 -16.95 36.74 -17.49
C PHE A 4 -16.28 36.38 -16.16
N ARG A 5 -16.89 36.78 -15.03
CA ARG A 5 -16.38 36.44 -13.69
C ARG A 5 -16.54 34.95 -13.37
N PHE A 6 -17.64 34.33 -13.81
CA PHE A 6 -17.82 32.88 -13.67
C PHE A 6 -16.87 32.09 -14.56
N CYS A 7 -16.63 32.53 -15.81
CA CYS A 7 -15.61 31.93 -16.66
C CYS A 7 -14.20 32.07 -16.08
N LEU A 8 -13.88 33.23 -15.49
CA LEU A 8 -12.57 33.47 -14.85
C LEU A 8 -12.37 32.56 -13.62
N LEU A 9 -13.41 32.39 -12.77
CA LEU A 9 -13.35 31.46 -11.64
C LEU A 9 -13.21 30.01 -12.09
N GLY A 10 -13.97 29.58 -13.11
CA GLY A 10 -13.92 28.22 -13.65
C GLY A 10 -12.55 27.89 -14.26
N LEU A 11 -11.96 28.83 -15.01
CA LEU A 11 -10.63 28.66 -15.59
C LEU A 11 -9.54 28.60 -14.51
N LEU A 12 -9.67 29.41 -13.44
CA LEU A 12 -8.75 29.38 -12.29
C LEU A 12 -8.79 28.03 -11.55
N THR A 13 -9.97 27.42 -11.40
CA THR A 13 -10.09 26.08 -10.79
C THR A 13 -9.50 24.97 -11.66
N LEU A 14 -9.59 25.07 -12.99
CA LEU A 14 -9.01 24.10 -13.93
C LEU A 14 -7.47 24.18 -13.96
N LEU A 15 -6.91 25.38 -13.82
CA LEU A 15 -5.46 25.60 -13.79
C LEU A 15 -4.81 25.10 -12.48
N CYS A 16 -5.61 24.87 -11.43
CA CYS A 16 -5.13 24.40 -10.12
C CYS A 16 -5.15 22.86 -9.97
N SER A 17 -5.61 22.10 -10.97
CA SER A 17 -5.55 20.64 -10.95
C SER A 17 -4.15 20.10 -11.30
N CYS A 18 -3.15 20.52 -10.53
CA CYS A 18 -1.83 19.90 -10.55
C CYS A 18 -1.96 18.57 -9.82
N GLN A 19 -1.94 17.46 -10.55
CA GLN A 19 -1.98 16.12 -9.98
C GLN A 19 -0.69 15.93 -9.15
N SER A 20 -0.80 16.05 -7.83
CA SER A 20 0.35 15.98 -6.94
C SER A 20 0.91 14.56 -6.90
N TYR A 21 2.24 14.48 -6.82
CA TYR A 21 2.91 13.24 -6.43
C TYR A 21 2.67 13.02 -4.94
N GLN A 22 2.36 11.78 -4.59
CA GLN A 22 2.26 11.29 -3.23
C GLN A 22 3.50 10.44 -2.93
N GLN A 23 3.92 10.44 -1.68
CA GLN A 23 5.02 9.64 -1.18
C GLN A 23 4.56 8.97 0.11
N ASP A 24 4.39 7.65 0.05
CA ASP A 24 3.97 6.84 1.19
C ASP A 24 5.14 5.94 1.59
N SER A 25 5.32 5.74 2.89
CA SER A 25 6.43 4.96 3.45
C SER A 25 6.03 4.29 4.75
N GLY A 26 6.68 3.19 5.07
CA GLY A 26 6.44 2.44 6.30
C GLY A 26 7.45 1.33 6.48
N GLU A 27 7.22 0.51 7.50
CA GLU A 27 8.09 -0.59 7.88
C GLU A 27 7.30 -1.91 7.91
N ILE A 28 7.84 -2.93 7.25
CA ILE A 28 7.31 -4.30 7.26
C ILE A 28 8.41 -5.25 6.79
N PHE A 29 8.34 -6.53 7.15
CA PHE A 29 9.39 -7.52 6.81
C PHE A 29 10.80 -7.19 7.33
N HIS A 30 10.91 -6.43 8.43
CA HIS A 30 12.18 -5.90 8.96
C HIS A 30 12.94 -5.01 7.96
N THR A 31 12.22 -4.38 7.03
CA THR A 31 12.76 -3.38 6.12
C THR A 31 11.78 -2.21 5.99
N SER A 32 12.22 -1.13 5.36
CA SER A 32 11.37 0.01 5.04
C SER A 32 11.01 0.01 3.57
N TYR A 33 9.83 0.53 3.25
CA TYR A 33 9.42 0.81 1.87
C TYR A 33 9.21 2.31 1.67
N HIS A 34 9.45 2.76 0.44
CA HIS A 34 9.18 4.12 -0.01
C HIS A 34 8.57 4.07 -1.42
N ILE A 35 7.32 4.47 -1.56
CA ILE A 35 6.58 4.39 -2.82
C ILE A 35 6.16 5.80 -3.23
N THR A 36 6.59 6.22 -4.42
CA THR A 36 6.18 7.48 -5.04
C THR A 36 5.23 7.19 -6.18
N TYR A 37 4.08 7.85 -6.19
CA TYR A 37 3.05 7.65 -7.21
C TYR A 37 2.25 8.94 -7.47
N ARG A 38 1.50 8.97 -8.57
CA ARG A 38 0.65 10.10 -8.93
C ARG A 38 -0.81 9.74 -8.69
N HIS A 39 -1.42 10.34 -7.67
CA HIS A 39 -2.83 10.12 -7.35
C HIS A 39 -3.37 11.29 -6.52
N SER A 40 -4.68 11.55 -6.62
CA SER A 40 -5.30 12.68 -5.93
C SER A 40 -5.43 12.52 -4.40
N ARG A 41 -5.25 11.29 -3.90
CA ARG A 41 -5.36 10.93 -2.49
C ARG A 41 -4.24 9.96 -2.10
N SER A 42 -3.90 9.91 -0.82
CA SER A 42 -2.99 8.88 -0.31
C SER A 42 -3.59 7.48 -0.46
N LEU A 43 -2.74 6.51 -0.82
CA LEU A 43 -3.01 5.09 -0.95
C LEU A 43 -2.41 4.29 0.22
N GLN A 44 -1.79 4.96 1.21
CA GLN A 44 -1.09 4.39 2.37
C GLN A 44 -1.82 3.18 2.96
N LYS A 45 -3.10 3.33 3.29
CA LYS A 45 -3.91 2.24 3.85
C LYS A 45 -3.95 1.01 2.95
N GLY A 46 -4.16 1.19 1.64
CA GLY A 46 -4.21 0.07 0.69
C GLY A 46 -2.84 -0.57 0.47
N ILE A 47 -1.77 0.23 0.51
CA ILE A 47 -0.39 -0.27 0.48
C ILE A 47 -0.13 -1.14 1.72
N ASP A 48 -0.46 -0.65 2.91
CA ASP A 48 -0.26 -1.37 4.17
C ASP A 48 -1.06 -2.68 4.21
N GLU A 49 -2.32 -2.66 3.77
CA GLU A 49 -3.17 -3.86 3.70
C GLU A 49 -2.60 -4.92 2.73
N ALA A 50 -2.13 -4.49 1.55
CA ALA A 50 -1.53 -5.40 0.58
C ALA A 50 -0.23 -6.03 1.11
N LEU A 51 0.66 -5.22 1.70
CA LEU A 51 1.90 -5.71 2.29
C LEU A 51 1.64 -6.62 3.50
N GLN A 52 0.64 -6.30 4.33
CA GLN A 52 0.26 -7.14 5.46
C GLN A 52 -0.35 -8.47 5.01
N SER A 53 -1.12 -8.50 3.92
CA SER A 53 -1.59 -9.76 3.31
C SER A 53 -0.43 -10.64 2.88
N ILE A 54 0.61 -10.06 2.29
CA ILE A 54 1.84 -10.80 1.92
C ILE A 54 2.52 -11.35 3.19
N ASN A 55 2.61 -10.54 4.24
CA ASN A 55 3.16 -10.96 5.54
C ASN A 55 2.38 -12.13 6.18
N GLN A 56 1.06 -12.10 6.11
CA GLN A 56 0.20 -13.19 6.59
C GLN A 56 0.36 -14.47 5.74
N SER A 57 0.73 -14.36 4.47
CA SER A 57 0.93 -15.52 3.62
C SER A 57 2.34 -16.12 3.75
N LEU A 58 3.38 -15.29 3.70
CA LEU A 58 4.74 -15.73 3.39
C LEU A 58 5.77 -15.53 4.50
N SER A 59 5.41 -14.90 5.62
CA SER A 59 6.40 -14.61 6.67
C SER A 59 6.83 -15.86 7.42
N MET A 60 8.12 -16.20 7.35
CA MET A 60 8.73 -17.27 8.18
C MET A 60 8.87 -16.90 9.66
N PHE A 61 8.74 -15.61 9.99
CA PHE A 61 8.86 -15.10 11.36
C PHE A 61 7.51 -14.98 12.06
N ASN A 62 6.41 -14.93 11.30
CA ASN A 62 5.07 -14.99 11.86
C ASN A 62 4.64 -16.47 11.99
N PRO A 63 4.51 -17.02 13.21
CA PRO A 63 4.13 -18.42 13.39
C PRO A 63 2.71 -18.72 12.88
N HIS A 64 1.88 -17.69 12.72
CA HIS A 64 0.53 -17.81 12.18
C HIS A 64 0.46 -17.57 10.67
N SER A 65 1.58 -17.37 9.96
CA SER A 65 1.53 -17.24 8.50
C SER A 65 1.18 -18.58 7.84
N THR A 66 0.64 -18.52 6.63
CA THR A 66 0.36 -19.74 5.85
C THR A 66 1.62 -20.57 5.62
N LEU A 67 2.73 -19.94 5.24
CA LEU A 67 4.01 -20.62 5.02
C LEU A 67 4.54 -21.26 6.31
N SER A 68 4.50 -20.56 7.45
CA SER A 68 4.96 -21.10 8.73
C SER A 68 4.17 -22.33 9.17
N ARG A 69 2.83 -22.28 9.04
CA ARG A 69 1.97 -23.44 9.33
C ARG A 69 2.26 -24.62 8.41
N PHE A 70 2.48 -24.36 7.12
CA PHE A 70 2.84 -25.39 6.16
C PHE A 70 4.17 -26.06 6.52
N ASN A 71 5.19 -25.26 6.83
CA ASN A 71 6.51 -25.76 7.23
C ASN A 71 6.42 -26.63 8.50
N GLN A 72 5.64 -26.21 9.51
CA GLN A 72 5.42 -27.00 10.73
C GLN A 72 4.80 -28.36 10.42
N ALA A 73 3.72 -28.40 9.63
CA ALA A 73 3.07 -29.66 9.26
C ALA A 73 4.01 -30.61 8.48
N GLY A 74 4.91 -30.09 7.66
CA GLY A 74 5.91 -30.88 6.96
C GLY A 74 6.97 -31.48 7.88
N THR A 75 7.41 -30.74 8.90
CA THR A 75 8.36 -31.24 9.92
C THR A 75 7.76 -32.39 10.72
N GLU A 76 6.51 -32.25 11.19
CA GLU A 76 5.81 -33.32 11.94
C GLU A 76 5.68 -34.61 11.12
N ALA A 77 5.51 -34.50 9.80
CA ALA A 77 5.42 -35.66 8.92
C ALA A 77 6.79 -36.35 8.69
N PHE A 78 7.89 -35.61 8.76
CA PHE A 78 9.24 -36.13 8.61
C PHE A 78 9.74 -36.83 9.88
N ASP A 79 9.40 -36.30 11.07
CA ASP A 79 9.82 -36.89 12.35
C ASP A 79 9.15 -38.24 12.65
N LEU A 80 8.17 -38.65 11.83
CA LEU A 80 7.45 -39.93 11.94
C LEU A 80 7.92 -40.99 10.92
N SER A 81 8.95 -40.71 10.11
CA SER A 81 9.54 -41.62 9.11
C SER A 81 10.96 -42.04 9.45
#